data_AF-A0A6L8RLP9-F1
#
_entry.id   AF-A0A6L8RLP9-F1
#
_cell.length_a   1.000
_cell.length_b   1.000
_cell.length_c   1.000
_cell.angle_alpha   90.00
_cell.angle_beta   90.00
_cell.angle_gamma   90.00
#
_symmetry.space_group_name_H-M   'P 1'
#
loop_
_entity.id
_entity.type
_entity.pdbx_description
1 polymer ?
#
loop_
_entity_poly.entity_id
_entity_poly.type
_entity_poly.pdbx_seq_one_letter_code
_entity_poly.pdbx_strand_id
1 'polypeptide(L)'
;MNMDNKGTTTSYEGVLPSHMPFDIWEVYARLVLQFLDEATYRNLSHRDKPDLWDELHDLGVEVTQAISQETQEADALYAKLRETDDAKLKERLTERIEQVGAEVFDWGLFGPSGKDSFGLVIEAYKEKLGKLNGGGYRPFAHNHLFIRSDVLADTVMLEEALAAFLSLSAYSVSFERVIVTVPGHNYDFDLVSQMYKAISFGSDDQFRIAEQARALVLGAEMS
;
A
#
# COMPACT_ATOMS: atom_id res chain seq x y z
N MET A 1 -36.24 -19.47 -28.52
CA MET A 1 -35.24 -18.41 -28.71
C MET A 1 -35.79 -17.16 -28.07
N ASN A 2 -35.31 -16.82 -26.88
CA ASN A 2 -35.43 -15.51 -26.25
C ASN A 2 -34.28 -15.47 -25.24
N MET A 3 -33.18 -14.88 -25.69
CA MET A 3 -32.12 -14.42 -24.82
C MET A 3 -32.60 -13.13 -24.18
N ASP A 4 -32.45 -13.02 -22.87
CA ASP A 4 -32.06 -11.79 -22.17
C ASP A 4 -32.04 -12.11 -20.67
N ASN A 5 -30.92 -12.68 -20.22
CA ASN A 5 -30.55 -12.65 -18.82
C ASN A 5 -29.35 -11.69 -18.72
N LYS A 6 -29.63 -10.39 -18.72
CA LYS A 6 -28.66 -9.40 -18.26
C LYS A 6 -28.55 -9.59 -16.75
N GLY A 7 -27.59 -10.41 -16.32
CA GLY A 7 -27.14 -10.42 -14.95
C GLY A 7 -26.60 -9.03 -14.62
N THR A 8 -27.40 -8.26 -13.90
CA THR A 8 -26.97 -7.01 -13.30
C THR A 8 -25.98 -7.39 -12.20
N THR A 9 -24.69 -7.45 -12.52
CA THR A 9 -23.63 -7.38 -11.53
C THR A 9 -23.69 -5.99 -10.94
N THR A 10 -24.46 -5.83 -9.87
CA THR A 10 -24.42 -4.61 -9.06
C THR A 10 -23.01 -4.52 -8.49
N SER A 11 -22.16 -3.67 -9.05
CA SER A 11 -20.85 -3.39 -8.48
C SER A 11 -21.08 -2.79 -7.10
N TYR A 12 -20.61 -3.47 -6.06
CA TYR A 12 -20.64 -2.92 -4.71
C TYR A 12 -19.74 -1.67 -4.67
N GLU A 13 -20.32 -0.50 -4.46
CA GLU A 13 -19.62 0.80 -4.44
C GLU A 13 -19.22 1.27 -3.03
N GLY A 14 -19.63 0.54 -1.98
CA GLY A 14 -19.35 0.91 -0.58
C GLY A 14 -17.96 0.50 -0.09
N VAL A 15 -17.65 0.80 1.17
CA VAL A 15 -16.41 0.36 1.84
C VAL A 15 -16.26 -1.17 1.79
N LEU A 16 -15.12 -1.68 1.31
CA LEU A 16 -14.92 -3.14 1.23
C LEU A 16 -15.23 -3.83 2.58
N PRO A 17 -15.85 -5.03 2.56
CA PRO A 17 -16.03 -5.83 3.76
C PRO A 17 -14.72 -6.01 4.53
N SER A 18 -14.81 -6.11 5.86
CA SER A 18 -13.62 -6.28 6.73
C SER A 18 -12.88 -7.59 6.52
N HIS A 19 -13.53 -8.57 5.87
CA HIS A 19 -12.96 -9.86 5.54
C HIS A 19 -13.09 -10.10 4.05
N MET A 20 -11.97 -9.96 3.35
CA MET A 20 -11.84 -10.31 1.94
C MET A 20 -10.85 -11.47 1.79
N PRO A 21 -10.98 -12.32 0.74
CA PRO A 21 -10.03 -13.40 0.48
C PRO A 21 -8.59 -12.92 0.28
N PHE A 22 -8.43 -11.71 -0.25
CA PHE A 22 -7.15 -11.04 -0.45
C PHE A 22 -7.17 -9.65 0.19
N ASP A 23 -6.05 -9.23 0.76
CA ASP A 23 -5.86 -7.84 1.17
C ASP A 23 -5.76 -6.96 -0.10
N ILE A 24 -6.62 -5.93 -0.17
CA ILE A 24 -6.63 -5.00 -1.31
C ILE A 24 -5.28 -4.32 -1.51
N TRP A 25 -4.53 -4.03 -0.45
CA TRP A 25 -3.25 -3.36 -0.53
C TRP A 25 -2.15 -4.26 -1.07
N GLU A 26 -2.20 -5.57 -0.80
CA GLU A 26 -1.32 -6.54 -1.45
C GLU A 26 -1.64 -6.66 -2.94
N VAL A 27 -2.93 -6.69 -3.31
CA VAL A 27 -3.35 -6.69 -4.72
C VAL A 27 -2.92 -5.41 -5.42
N TYR A 28 -3.11 -4.26 -4.79
CA TYR A 28 -2.69 -2.96 -5.28
C TYR A 28 -1.17 -2.91 -5.48
N ALA A 29 -0.40 -3.31 -4.47
CA ALA A 29 1.06 -3.38 -4.54
C ALA A 29 1.52 -4.21 -5.73
N ARG A 30 0.96 -5.41 -5.91
CA ARG A 30 1.27 -6.27 -7.06
C ARG A 30 1.05 -5.57 -8.41
N LEU A 31 -0.09 -4.89 -8.57
CA LEU A 31 -0.41 -4.19 -9.80
C LEU A 31 0.49 -2.96 -10.04
N VAL A 32 0.84 -2.21 -8.99
CA VAL A 32 1.81 -1.11 -9.10
C VAL A 32 3.19 -1.64 -9.50
N LEU A 33 3.65 -2.72 -8.89
CA LEU A 33 4.92 -3.37 -9.23
C LEU A 33 4.95 -3.79 -10.70
N GLN A 34 3.89 -4.45 -11.18
CA GLN A 34 3.75 -4.84 -12.59
C GLN A 34 3.69 -3.65 -13.55
N PHE A 35 3.10 -2.53 -13.12
CA PHE A 35 3.10 -1.28 -13.89
C PHE A 35 4.50 -0.67 -13.99
N LEU A 36 5.28 -0.69 -12.91
CA LEU A 36 6.62 -0.10 -12.86
C LEU A 36 7.66 -0.94 -13.59
N ASP A 37 7.57 -2.26 -13.49
CA ASP A 37 8.54 -3.21 -14.03
C ASP A 37 7.89 -4.58 -14.29
N GLU A 38 7.13 -4.65 -15.38
CA GLU A 38 6.43 -5.88 -15.78
C GLU A 38 7.38 -7.06 -15.93
N ALA A 39 8.59 -6.83 -16.44
CA ALA A 39 9.57 -7.89 -16.69
C ALA A 39 9.94 -8.64 -15.40
N THR A 40 10.13 -7.90 -14.31
CA THR A 40 10.45 -8.46 -12.99
C THR A 40 9.23 -9.05 -12.30
N TYR A 41 8.05 -8.42 -12.40
CA TYR A 41 6.92 -8.70 -11.49
C TYR A 41 5.72 -9.41 -12.12
N ARG A 42 5.78 -9.77 -13.42
CA ARG A 42 4.65 -10.42 -14.13
C ARG A 42 4.10 -11.70 -13.48
N ASN A 43 4.94 -12.46 -12.77
CA ASN A 43 4.54 -13.75 -12.19
C ASN A 43 4.19 -13.67 -10.70
N LEU A 44 4.17 -12.47 -10.10
CA LEU A 44 3.81 -12.32 -8.69
C LEU A 44 2.42 -12.88 -8.40
N SER A 45 2.31 -13.64 -7.30
CA SER A 45 1.08 -14.22 -6.79
C SER A 45 0.97 -14.05 -5.28
N HIS A 46 -0.24 -13.91 -4.76
CA HIS A 46 -0.52 -13.80 -3.34
C HIS A 46 -0.29 -15.11 -2.59
N ARG A 47 0.44 -15.03 -1.48
CA ARG A 47 0.84 -16.16 -0.64
C ARG A 47 0.96 -15.73 0.82
N ASP A 48 1.34 -16.67 1.68
CA ASP A 48 1.77 -16.34 3.05
C ASP A 48 3.11 -15.59 3.01
N LYS A 49 3.58 -15.08 4.15
CA LYS A 49 4.66 -14.08 4.19
C LYS A 49 5.99 -14.55 3.58
N PRO A 50 6.66 -13.71 2.77
CA PRO A 50 6.28 -12.33 2.39
C PRO A 50 5.07 -12.29 1.45
N ASP A 51 4.29 -11.21 1.46
CA ASP A 51 2.91 -11.22 0.94
C ASP A 51 2.75 -11.60 -0.57
N LEU A 52 3.77 -11.38 -1.40
CA LEU A 52 3.76 -11.72 -2.84
C LEU A 52 4.97 -12.55 -3.26
N TRP A 53 4.76 -13.64 -3.99
CA TRP A 53 5.81 -14.57 -4.43
C TRP A 53 5.87 -14.69 -5.96
N ASP A 54 7.10 -14.75 -6.50
CA ASP A 54 7.41 -15.36 -7.78
C ASP A 54 8.31 -16.58 -7.55
N GLU A 55 7.72 -17.77 -7.56
CA GLU A 55 8.44 -19.03 -7.33
C GLU A 55 9.42 -19.38 -8.46
N LEU A 56 9.20 -18.87 -9.68
CA LEU A 56 10.04 -19.19 -10.83
C LEU A 56 11.41 -18.51 -10.71
N HIS A 57 11.42 -17.28 -10.19
CA HIS A 57 12.64 -16.48 -10.03
C HIS A 57 13.11 -16.37 -8.57
N ASP A 58 12.47 -17.11 -7.66
CA ASP A 58 12.75 -17.08 -6.22
C ASP A 58 12.79 -15.65 -5.66
N LEU A 59 11.74 -14.89 -5.97
CA LEU A 59 11.53 -13.52 -5.52
C LEU A 59 10.36 -13.46 -4.52
N GLY A 60 10.63 -12.89 -3.35
CA GLY A 60 9.63 -12.52 -2.36
C GLY A 60 9.48 -11.00 -2.26
N VAL A 61 8.25 -10.50 -2.20
CA VAL A 61 7.94 -9.09 -1.98
C VAL A 61 7.06 -8.95 -0.75
N GLU A 62 7.57 -8.25 0.26
CA GLU A 62 6.78 -7.87 1.43
C GLU A 62 6.04 -6.56 1.13
N VAL A 63 4.78 -6.48 1.56
CA VAL A 63 3.93 -5.30 1.43
C VAL A 63 3.71 -4.70 2.82
N THR A 64 3.82 -3.37 2.91
CA THR A 64 3.58 -2.65 4.15
C THR A 64 3.13 -1.23 3.88
N GLN A 65 2.78 -0.52 4.95
CA GLN A 65 2.50 0.91 4.92
C GLN A 65 3.33 1.67 5.95
N ALA A 66 3.61 2.93 5.63
CA ALA A 66 4.30 3.90 6.46
C ALA A 66 3.42 5.16 6.56
N ILE A 67 2.29 4.99 7.23
CA ILE A 67 1.26 6.00 7.51
C ILE A 67 1.07 6.03 9.03
N SER A 68 0.87 7.21 9.61
CA SER A 68 0.70 7.35 11.07
C SER A 68 -0.55 6.59 11.56
N GLN A 69 -0.57 6.24 12.86
CA GLN A 69 -1.73 5.58 13.44
C GLN A 69 -2.94 6.52 13.46
N GLU A 70 -2.70 7.81 13.67
CA GLU A 70 -3.71 8.86 13.70
C GLU A 70 -4.37 9.03 12.33
N THR A 71 -3.59 9.04 11.23
CA THR A 71 -4.14 9.09 9.87
C THR A 71 -4.92 7.82 9.53
N GLN A 72 -4.38 6.64 9.86
CA GLN A 72 -5.10 5.38 9.66
C GLN A 72 -6.42 5.32 10.42
N GLU A 73 -6.45 5.81 11.67
CA GLU A 73 -7.67 5.88 12.46
C GLU A 73 -8.66 6.88 11.85
N ALA A 74 -8.20 8.07 11.45
CA ALA A 74 -9.05 9.09 10.83
C ALA A 74 -9.70 8.57 9.53
N ASP A 75 -8.94 7.93 8.65
CA ASP A 75 -9.45 7.35 7.39
C ASP A 75 -10.51 6.27 7.66
N ALA A 76 -10.25 5.37 8.60
CA ALA A 76 -11.18 4.30 8.95
C ALA A 76 -12.49 4.84 9.56
N LEU A 77 -12.38 5.85 10.42
CA LEU A 77 -13.55 6.53 11.01
C LEU A 77 -14.34 7.29 9.95
N TYR A 78 -13.66 7.97 9.03
CA TYR A 78 -14.32 8.71 7.95
C TYR A 78 -15.05 7.77 6.99
N ALA A 79 -14.43 6.66 6.60
CA ALA A 79 -15.08 5.63 5.79
C ALA A 79 -16.38 5.14 6.47
N LYS A 80 -16.32 4.85 7.77
CA LYS A 80 -17.51 4.45 8.55
C LYS A 80 -18.56 5.56 8.67
N LEU A 81 -18.13 6.82 8.78
CA LEU A 81 -19.01 7.98 8.85
C LEU A 81 -19.82 8.14 7.55
N ARG A 82 -19.23 7.82 6.39
CA ARG A 82 -19.88 7.90 5.07
C ARG A 82 -20.92 6.80 4.83
N GLU A 83 -20.75 5.64 5.46
CA GLU A 83 -21.63 4.47 5.28
C GLU A 83 -22.79 4.40 6.28
N THR A 84 -22.72 5.11 7.41
CA THR A 84 -23.76 5.07 8.44
C THR A 84 -24.86 6.09 8.18
N ASP A 85 -26.10 5.76 8.55
CA ASP A 85 -27.24 6.70 8.61
C ASP A 85 -27.63 7.08 10.05
N ASP A 86 -27.06 6.43 11.07
CA ASP A 86 -27.36 6.73 12.47
C ASP A 86 -26.75 8.07 12.89
N ALA A 87 -27.61 9.06 13.16
CA ALA A 87 -27.21 10.42 13.55
C ALA A 87 -26.35 10.47 14.83
N LYS A 88 -26.64 9.63 15.84
CA LYS A 88 -25.84 9.60 17.07
C LYS A 88 -24.47 8.98 16.83
N LEU A 89 -24.40 7.99 15.93
CA LEU A 89 -23.12 7.41 15.53
C LEU A 89 -22.31 8.42 14.70
N LYS A 90 -22.94 9.18 13.80
CA LYS A 90 -22.27 10.25 13.04
C LYS A 90 -21.60 11.26 13.96
N GLU A 91 -22.35 11.79 14.95
CA GLU A 91 -21.82 12.73 15.94
C GLU A 91 -20.58 12.17 16.66
N ARG A 92 -20.66 10.93 17.17
CA ARG A 92 -19.54 10.27 17.85
C ARG A 92 -18.32 10.04 16.94
N LEU A 93 -18.54 9.68 15.68
CA LEU A 93 -17.46 9.46 14.72
C LEU A 93 -16.77 10.78 14.39
N THR A 94 -17.52 11.86 14.15
CA THR A 94 -16.97 13.19 13.92
C THR A 94 -16.17 13.67 15.12
N GLU A 95 -16.69 13.56 16.34
CA GLU A 95 -15.96 13.92 17.57
C GLU A 95 -14.64 13.14 17.69
N ARG A 96 -14.63 11.85 17.33
CA ARG A 96 -13.42 11.04 17.39
C ARG A 96 -12.40 11.43 16.31
N ILE A 97 -12.85 11.77 15.10
CA ILE A 97 -12.00 12.28 14.01
C ILE A 97 -11.28 13.57 14.47
N GLU A 98 -12.01 14.48 15.12
CA GLU A 98 -11.43 15.71 15.68
C GLU A 98 -10.40 15.41 16.79
N GLN A 99 -10.66 14.42 17.65
CA GLN A 99 -9.73 14.02 18.72
C GLN A 99 -8.40 13.46 18.19
N VAL A 100 -8.39 12.82 17.02
CA VAL A 100 -7.16 12.33 16.38
C VAL A 100 -6.48 13.41 15.52
N GLY A 101 -7.02 14.63 15.51
CA GLY A 101 -6.41 15.81 14.88
C GLY A 101 -6.80 16.02 13.41
N ALA A 102 -7.87 15.38 12.94
CA ALA A 102 -8.42 15.56 11.61
C ALA A 102 -9.76 16.32 11.64
N GLU A 103 -10.19 16.86 10.51
CA GLU A 103 -11.41 17.66 10.37
C GLU A 103 -12.27 17.14 9.21
N VAL A 104 -13.58 17.04 9.45
CA VAL A 104 -14.55 16.60 8.44
C VAL A 104 -15.19 17.80 7.76
N PHE A 105 -15.14 17.80 6.43
CA PHE A 105 -15.84 18.74 5.57
C PHE A 105 -16.87 18.02 4.70
N ASP A 106 -17.83 18.77 4.15
CA ASP A 106 -18.82 18.23 3.21
C ASP A 106 -18.18 17.53 2.00
N TRP A 107 -16.99 17.99 1.61
CA TRP A 107 -16.24 17.52 0.44
C TRP A 107 -15.08 16.58 0.78
N GLY A 108 -14.77 16.31 2.04
CA GLY A 108 -13.65 15.44 2.37
C GLY A 108 -13.23 15.40 3.84
N LEU A 109 -12.14 14.68 4.10
CA LEU A 109 -11.43 14.64 5.36
C LEU A 109 -10.11 15.41 5.19
N PHE A 110 -9.71 16.20 6.17
CA PHE A 110 -8.42 16.88 6.18
C PHE A 110 -7.64 16.57 7.47
N GLY A 111 -6.34 16.32 7.33
CA GLY A 111 -5.47 15.94 8.44
C GLY A 111 -5.62 14.46 8.84
N PRO A 112 -4.93 14.02 9.91
CA PRO A 112 -4.14 14.81 10.85
C PRO A 112 -2.92 15.49 10.21
N SER A 113 -2.52 16.65 10.74
CA SER A 113 -1.35 17.37 10.20
C SER A 113 -0.07 16.58 10.46
N GLY A 114 0.61 16.18 9.38
CA GLY A 114 1.92 15.55 9.42
C GLY A 114 3.06 16.50 9.00
N LYS A 115 4.29 15.99 9.10
CA LYS A 115 5.45 16.57 8.41
C LYS A 115 5.97 15.54 7.42
N ASP A 116 6.24 15.97 6.20
CA ASP A 116 6.90 15.14 5.22
C ASP A 116 8.30 14.77 5.72
N SER A 117 8.48 13.48 6.02
CA SER A 117 9.76 12.89 6.41
C SER A 117 9.74 11.42 6.06
N PHE A 118 10.91 10.87 5.69
CA PHE A 118 11.05 9.43 5.51
C PHE A 118 11.06 8.66 6.83
N GLY A 119 10.91 9.31 8.00
CA GLY A 119 11.01 8.66 9.31
C GLY A 119 10.14 7.41 9.42
N LEU A 120 8.85 7.51 9.08
CA LEU A 120 7.93 6.36 9.11
C LEU A 120 8.32 5.27 8.10
N VAL A 121 8.82 5.66 6.92
CA VAL A 121 9.29 4.73 5.89
C VAL A 121 10.53 3.97 6.36
N ILE A 122 11.49 4.66 6.98
CA ILE A 122 12.70 4.05 7.54
C ILE A 122 12.35 3.10 8.69
N GLU A 123 11.41 3.46 9.57
CA GLU A 123 10.97 2.56 10.64
C GLU A 123 10.25 1.33 10.10
N ALA A 124 9.37 1.49 9.10
CA ALA A 124 8.74 0.36 8.42
C ALA A 124 9.79 -0.56 7.78
N TYR A 125 10.80 0.00 7.11
CA TYR A 125 11.91 -0.75 6.54
C TYR A 125 12.67 -1.55 7.63
N LYS A 126 13.04 -0.92 8.75
CA LYS A 126 13.73 -1.60 9.86
C LYS A 126 12.93 -2.76 10.42
N GLU A 127 11.63 -2.57 10.64
CA GLU A 127 10.75 -3.62 11.15
C GLU A 127 10.72 -4.83 10.21
N LYS A 128 10.53 -4.59 8.91
CA LYS A 128 10.46 -5.65 7.90
C LYS A 128 11.82 -6.34 7.68
N LEU A 129 12.91 -5.59 7.73
CA LEU A 129 14.27 -6.16 7.69
C LEU A 129 14.54 -7.07 8.90
N GLY A 130 14.05 -6.69 10.08
CA GLY A 130 14.10 -7.51 11.28
C GLY A 130 13.32 -8.82 11.13
N LYS A 131 12.12 -8.78 10.54
CA LYS A 131 11.30 -9.99 10.26
C LYS A 131 11.96 -10.91 9.23
N LEU A 132 12.53 -10.33 8.18
CA LEU A 132 13.27 -11.04 7.15
C LEU A 132 14.43 -11.86 7.73
N ASN A 133 15.17 -11.28 8.68
CA ASN A 133 16.29 -11.96 9.35
C ASN A 133 15.87 -12.76 10.61
N GLY A 134 14.64 -12.58 11.08
CA GLY A 134 14.11 -13.20 12.31
C GLY A 134 13.36 -14.52 12.09
N GLY A 135 13.29 -15.03 10.86
CA GLY A 135 12.58 -16.27 10.53
C GLY A 135 11.06 -16.12 10.40
N GLY A 136 10.57 -14.89 10.24
CA GLY A 136 9.14 -14.62 10.06
C GLY A 136 8.62 -14.85 8.65
N TYR A 137 9.52 -15.05 7.68
CA TYR A 137 9.24 -15.11 6.25
C TYR A 137 9.79 -16.40 5.62
N ARG A 138 9.13 -16.87 4.56
CA ARG A 138 9.75 -17.85 3.66
C ARG A 138 11.04 -17.25 3.10
N PRO A 139 12.16 -17.99 3.07
CA PRO A 139 13.39 -17.51 2.46
C PRO A 139 13.26 -17.45 0.94
N PHE A 140 13.81 -16.40 0.36
CA PHE A 140 13.92 -16.18 -1.08
C PHE A 140 15.34 -15.69 -1.41
N ALA A 141 15.84 -16.04 -2.59
CA ALA A 141 17.10 -15.52 -3.12
C ALA A 141 17.04 -14.00 -3.31
N HIS A 142 15.90 -13.50 -3.79
CA HIS A 142 15.66 -12.07 -4.01
C HIS A 142 14.53 -11.57 -3.10
N ASN A 143 14.78 -10.47 -2.39
CA ASN A 143 13.81 -9.91 -1.45
C ASN A 143 13.57 -8.44 -1.76
N HIS A 144 12.34 -8.06 -2.07
CA HIS A 144 11.96 -6.66 -2.28
C HIS A 144 10.95 -6.21 -1.22
N LEU A 145 10.84 -4.89 -1.04
CA LEU A 145 9.90 -4.29 -0.11
C LEU A 145 9.05 -3.24 -0.83
N PHE A 146 7.74 -3.34 -0.68
CA PHE A 146 6.78 -2.34 -1.13
C PHE A 146 6.19 -1.61 0.07
N ILE A 147 6.25 -0.28 0.07
CA ILE A 147 5.77 0.58 1.16
C ILE A 147 4.77 1.58 0.60
N ARG A 148 3.52 1.55 1.08
CA ARG A 148 2.57 2.65 0.86
C ARG A 148 2.80 3.78 1.85
N SER A 149 2.90 5.02 1.39
CA SER A 149 3.06 6.19 2.25
C SER A 149 2.37 7.40 1.63
N ASP A 150 2.23 8.46 2.42
CA ASP A 150 1.69 9.76 1.97
C ASP A 150 2.79 10.84 1.92
N VAL A 151 4.06 10.46 2.10
CA VAL A 151 5.19 11.39 2.13
C VAL A 151 5.40 12.04 0.76
N LEU A 152 5.40 13.38 0.73
CA LEU A 152 5.87 14.13 -0.42
C LEU A 152 7.37 14.39 -0.28
N ALA A 153 8.17 13.77 -1.15
CA ALA A 153 9.63 13.83 -1.07
C ALA A 153 10.24 14.80 -2.07
N ASP A 154 11.24 15.57 -1.62
CA ASP A 154 12.20 16.22 -2.49
C ASP A 154 13.46 15.35 -2.70
N THR A 155 14.37 15.81 -3.56
CA THR A 155 15.62 15.12 -3.88
C THR A 155 16.48 14.86 -2.64
N VAL A 156 16.56 15.80 -1.70
CA VAL A 156 17.41 15.67 -0.50
C VAL A 156 16.85 14.56 0.39
N MET A 157 15.54 14.51 0.58
CA MET A 157 14.88 13.45 1.33
C MET A 157 15.11 12.07 0.72
N LEU A 158 15.11 11.95 -0.61
CA LEU A 158 15.37 10.69 -1.30
C LEU A 158 16.83 10.26 -1.16
N GLU A 159 17.79 11.19 -1.27
CA GLU A 159 19.21 10.91 -1.04
C GLU A 159 19.47 10.42 0.40
N GLU A 160 18.87 11.09 1.38
CA GLU A 160 18.95 10.70 2.80
C GLU A 160 18.30 9.33 3.06
N ALA A 161 17.15 9.06 2.44
CA ALA A 161 16.47 7.78 2.55
C ALA A 161 17.30 6.63 1.97
N LEU A 162 17.90 6.82 0.78
CA LEU A 162 18.80 5.84 0.17
C LEU A 162 20.00 5.56 1.09
N ALA A 163 20.65 6.60 1.61
CA ALA A 163 21.77 6.45 2.54
C ALA A 163 21.36 5.67 3.81
N ALA A 164 20.17 5.94 4.34
CA ALA A 164 19.63 5.22 5.49
C ALA A 164 19.41 3.73 5.17
N PHE A 165 18.76 3.38 4.05
CA PHE A 165 18.55 1.98 3.66
C PHE A 165 19.86 1.22 3.47
N LEU A 166 20.87 1.86 2.84
CA LEU A 166 22.20 1.28 2.65
C LEU A 166 22.94 1.08 3.97
N SER A 167 22.82 2.01 4.92
CA SER A 167 23.45 1.87 6.24
C SER A 167 22.84 0.73 7.08
N LEU A 168 21.56 0.43 6.86
CA LEU A 168 20.81 -0.58 7.59
C LEU A 168 20.91 -1.97 6.95
N SER A 169 21.32 -2.09 5.70
CA SER A 169 21.41 -3.36 4.96
C SER A 169 22.66 -4.18 5.26
N ALA A 170 23.34 -3.92 6.38
CA ALA A 170 24.49 -4.70 6.87
C ALA A 170 24.13 -6.12 7.38
N TYR A 171 22.88 -6.55 7.25
CA TYR A 171 22.42 -7.89 7.62
C TYR A 171 22.82 -8.94 6.59
N SER A 172 22.80 -10.22 6.98
CA SER A 172 23.09 -11.34 6.08
C SER A 172 22.08 -11.48 4.94
N VAL A 173 20.82 -11.10 5.19
CA VAL A 173 19.76 -11.02 4.18
C VAL A 173 19.20 -9.61 4.23
N SER A 174 19.13 -8.94 3.08
CA SER A 174 18.63 -7.58 2.95
C SER A 174 17.63 -7.49 1.80
N PHE A 175 16.96 -6.35 1.71
CA PHE A 175 16.17 -6.04 0.52
C PHE A 175 17.09 -5.54 -0.59
N GLU A 176 16.88 -6.04 -1.81
CA GLU A 176 17.61 -5.59 -3.00
C GLU A 176 16.97 -4.32 -3.59
N ARG A 177 15.66 -4.17 -3.40
CA ARG A 177 14.86 -3.07 -3.93
C ARG A 177 13.77 -2.66 -2.94
N VAL A 178 13.59 -1.35 -2.78
CA VAL A 178 12.53 -0.76 -1.95
C VAL A 178 11.73 0.20 -2.82
N ILE A 179 10.42 -0.02 -2.92
CA ILE A 179 9.51 0.86 -3.66
C ILE A 179 8.58 1.52 -2.67
N VAL A 180 8.61 2.85 -2.62
CA VAL A 180 7.70 3.66 -1.81
C VAL A 180 6.67 4.29 -2.74
N THR A 181 5.43 3.82 -2.69
CA THR A 181 4.33 4.38 -3.46
C THR A 181 3.66 5.50 -2.67
N VAL A 182 3.46 6.65 -3.31
CA VAL A 182 2.81 7.82 -2.73
C VAL A 182 1.86 8.46 -3.75
N PRO A 183 0.93 9.33 -3.34
CA PRO A 183 0.13 10.09 -4.30
C PRO A 183 1.01 10.84 -5.32
N GLY A 184 0.86 10.50 -6.59
CA GLY A 184 1.54 11.16 -7.71
C GLY A 184 2.89 10.58 -8.11
N HIS A 185 3.53 9.75 -7.26
CA HIS A 185 4.88 9.23 -7.51
C HIS A 185 5.09 7.81 -6.98
N ASN A 186 6.04 7.10 -7.59
CA ASN A 186 6.71 5.94 -6.99
C ASN A 186 8.18 6.26 -6.83
N TYR A 187 8.69 6.18 -5.60
CA TYR A 187 10.11 6.28 -5.30
C TYR A 187 10.72 4.88 -5.31
N ASP A 188 11.53 4.60 -6.32
CA ASP A 188 12.13 3.30 -6.59
C ASP A 188 13.61 3.32 -6.20
N PHE A 189 13.95 2.65 -5.11
CA PHE A 189 15.31 2.52 -4.58
C PHE A 189 15.89 1.16 -4.96
N ASP A 190 16.90 1.16 -5.81
CA ASP A 190 17.73 0.01 -6.13
C ASP A 190 18.95 0.02 -5.20
N LEU A 191 18.95 -0.85 -4.19
CA LEU A 191 19.99 -0.92 -3.17
C LEU A 191 21.24 -1.66 -3.66
N VAL A 192 21.11 -2.48 -4.71
CA VAL A 192 22.24 -3.18 -5.35
C VAL A 192 23.06 -2.19 -6.17
N SER A 193 22.38 -1.38 -6.99
CA SER A 193 23.00 -0.34 -7.79
C SER A 193 23.26 0.96 -7.02
N GLN A 194 22.73 1.09 -5.79
CA GLN A 194 22.81 2.28 -4.95
C GLN A 194 22.26 3.54 -5.64
N MET A 195 21.12 3.38 -6.29
CA MET A 195 20.45 4.46 -7.02
C MET A 195 18.98 4.55 -6.63
N TYR A 196 18.38 5.72 -6.84
CA TYR A 196 16.93 5.88 -6.76
C TYR A 196 16.37 6.56 -8.02
N LYS A 197 15.08 6.36 -8.25
CA LYS A 197 14.30 7.05 -9.27
C LYS A 197 13.00 7.54 -8.67
N ALA A 198 12.61 8.76 -9.01
CA ALA A 198 11.26 9.24 -8.80
C ALA A 198 10.48 9.07 -10.11
N ILE A 199 9.53 8.14 -10.11
CA ILE A 199 8.72 7.79 -11.29
C ILE A 199 7.36 8.45 -11.11
N SER A 200 6.92 9.25 -12.09
CA SER A 200 5.59 9.83 -12.05
C SER A 200 4.53 8.74 -12.05
N PHE A 201 3.53 8.90 -11.19
CA PHE A 201 2.42 7.98 -11.05
C PHE A 201 1.13 8.81 -10.99
N GLY A 202 0.65 9.22 -12.17
CA GLY A 202 -0.45 10.17 -12.29
C GLY A 202 -1.76 9.67 -11.68
N SER A 203 -2.70 10.59 -11.45
CA SER A 203 -4.02 10.28 -10.89
C SER A 203 -4.77 9.21 -11.69
N ASP A 204 -4.64 9.24 -13.02
CA ASP A 204 -5.35 8.31 -13.91
C ASP A 204 -4.84 6.88 -13.74
N ASP A 205 -3.51 6.69 -13.63
CA ASP A 205 -2.91 5.39 -13.39
C ASP A 205 -3.20 4.87 -11.99
N GLN A 206 -3.11 5.74 -10.97
CA GLN A 206 -3.48 5.42 -9.59
C GLN A 206 -4.93 4.95 -9.51
N PHE A 207 -5.86 5.73 -10.09
CA PHE A 207 -7.28 5.41 -10.11
C PHE A 207 -7.55 4.09 -10.83
N ARG A 208 -6.99 3.93 -12.04
CA ARG A 208 -7.15 2.70 -12.83
C ARG A 208 -6.65 1.46 -12.08
N ILE A 209 -5.48 1.55 -11.44
CA ILE A 209 -4.91 0.43 -10.67
C ILE A 209 -5.72 0.15 -9.40
N ALA A 210 -6.19 1.18 -8.69
CA ALA A 210 -7.03 1.03 -7.51
C ALA A 210 -8.36 0.34 -7.85
N GLU A 211 -9.03 0.77 -8.93
CA GLU A 211 -10.26 0.15 -9.41
C GLU A 211 -10.04 -1.29 -9.85
N GLN A 212 -8.91 -1.58 -10.53
CA GLN A 212 -8.55 -2.94 -10.90
C GLN A 212 -8.29 -3.82 -9.67
N ALA A 213 -7.59 -3.31 -8.65
CA ALA A 213 -7.36 -4.02 -7.39
C ALA A 213 -8.69 -4.34 -6.71
N ARG A 214 -9.58 -3.35 -6.61
CA ARG A 214 -10.93 -3.50 -6.06
C ARG A 214 -11.73 -4.57 -6.80
N ALA A 215 -11.75 -4.53 -8.13
CA ALA A 215 -12.48 -5.50 -8.95
C ALA A 215 -11.96 -6.94 -8.75
N LEU A 216 -10.65 -7.12 -8.64
CA LEU A 216 -10.05 -8.44 -8.37
C LEU A 216 -10.43 -8.98 -7.00
N VAL A 217 -10.40 -8.12 -5.97
CA VAL A 217 -10.73 -8.50 -4.60
C VAL A 217 -12.22 -8.87 -4.47
N LEU A 218 -13.12 -8.09 -5.07
CA LEU A 218 -14.55 -8.42 -5.14
C LEU A 218 -14.83 -9.68 -5.97
N GLY A 219 -14.10 -9.87 -7.07
CA GLY A 219 -14.21 -11.06 -7.91
C GLY A 219 -13.82 -12.35 -7.19
N ALA A 220 -12.82 -12.29 -6.30
CA ALA A 220 -12.37 -13.42 -5.51
C ALA A 220 -13.35 -13.82 -4.39
N GLU A 221 -14.18 -12.89 -3.90
CA GLU A 221 -15.25 -13.20 -2.92
C GLU A 221 -16.40 -14.00 -3.58
N MET A 222 -16.65 -13.76 -4.86
CA MET A 222 -17.74 -14.38 -5.62
C MET A 222 -17.40 -15.74 -6.26
N SER A 223 -16.14 -16.19 -6.16
CA SER A 223 -15.61 -17.43 -6.78
C SER A 223 -15.47 -18.56 -5.78
#